data_AF-A0A2S8AEK4-F1
#
_entry.id   AF-A0A2S8AEK4-F1
#
_cell.length_a   1.000
_cell.length_b   1.000
_cell.length_c   1.000
_cell.angle_alpha   90.00
_cell.angle_beta   90.00
_cell.angle_gamma   90.00
#
_symmetry.space_group_name_H-M   'P 1'
#
loop_
_entity.id
_entity.type
_entity.pdbx_description
1 polymer ?
#
loop_
_entity_poly.entity_id
_entity_poly.type
_entity_poly.pdbx_seq_one_letter_code
_entity_poly.pdbx_strand_id
1 'polypeptide(L)'
;MHSALANGLLLDRGHVNNRTGERAYVVFGNKSLVFPLQNKEGRIVSFYFRAIEDKEVAHLYLQDRQGLYPGYPQENTKVLLLTESIIDCASLIQSLNKLEVRSTNLEKLPTLDFKNLTYLACYGVNGFTEEHREAINELKKLEEIIIMFDSDESGRKGAEKLGIEILELRKESSIKK
;
A
#
# COMPACT_ATOMS: atom_id res chain seq x y z
N MET A 1 -13.76 -4.40 22.83
CA MET A 1 -13.88 -5.71 22.15
C MET A 1 -14.74 -5.64 20.89
N HIS A 2 -15.93 -5.02 20.94
CA HIS A 2 -16.83 -4.93 19.78
C HIS A 2 -16.19 -4.29 18.53
N SER A 3 -15.43 -3.21 18.71
CA SER A 3 -14.68 -2.56 17.62
C SER A 3 -13.58 -3.46 17.02
N ALA A 4 -12.85 -4.24 17.82
CA ALA A 4 -11.79 -5.11 17.30
C ALA A 4 -12.34 -6.31 16.51
N LEU A 5 -13.53 -6.80 16.87
CA LEU A 5 -14.25 -7.82 16.10
C LEU A 5 -14.81 -7.25 14.79
N ALA A 6 -15.46 -6.08 14.87
CA ALA A 6 -16.04 -5.41 13.70
C ALA A 6 -14.97 -5.05 12.64
N ASN A 7 -13.77 -4.69 13.08
CA ASN A 7 -12.65 -4.36 12.20
C ASN A 7 -11.75 -5.57 11.87
N GLY A 8 -12.15 -6.80 12.22
CA GLY A 8 -11.43 -8.03 11.85
C GLY A 8 -10.09 -8.28 12.57
N LEU A 9 -9.73 -7.46 13.56
CA LEU A 9 -8.52 -7.64 14.37
C LEU A 9 -8.61 -8.83 15.34
N LEU A 10 -9.84 -9.16 15.76
CA LEU A 10 -10.16 -10.38 16.49
C LEU A 10 -11.08 -11.24 15.63
N LEU A 11 -10.78 -12.54 15.57
CA LEU A 11 -11.58 -13.53 14.86
C LEU A 11 -12.33 -14.40 15.88
N ASP A 12 -13.64 -14.48 15.72
CA ASP A 12 -14.47 -15.44 16.43
C ASP A 12 -14.43 -16.79 15.69
N ARG A 13 -13.81 -17.78 16.32
CA ARG A 13 -13.72 -19.15 15.81
C ARG A 13 -14.60 -20.13 16.58
N GLY A 14 -15.51 -19.62 17.43
CA GLY A 14 -16.33 -20.45 18.31
C GLY A 14 -15.54 -21.10 19.47
N HIS A 15 -14.33 -20.59 19.76
CA HIS A 15 -13.52 -21.11 20.85
C HIS A 15 -14.05 -20.61 22.20
N VAL A 16 -13.93 -21.46 23.22
CA VAL A 16 -14.31 -21.14 24.60
C VAL A 16 -13.13 -21.43 25.51
N ASN A 17 -12.91 -20.55 26.50
CA ASN A 17 -11.87 -20.75 27.50
C ASN A 17 -12.30 -21.83 28.48
N ASN A 18 -11.58 -22.95 28.53
CA ASN A 18 -11.92 -24.08 29.41
C ASN A 18 -11.86 -23.76 30.91
N ARG A 19 -11.18 -22.68 31.32
CA ARG A 19 -11.06 -22.26 32.73
C ARG A 19 -12.15 -21.28 33.15
N THR A 20 -12.55 -20.37 32.27
CA THR A 20 -13.52 -19.30 32.59
C THR A 20 -14.91 -19.52 31.98
N GLY A 21 -15.03 -20.41 30.98
CA GLY A 21 -16.28 -20.61 30.21
C GLY A 21 -16.59 -19.46 29.24
N GLU A 22 -15.74 -18.44 29.18
CA GLU A 22 -15.96 -17.26 28.34
C GLU A 22 -15.53 -17.51 26.88
N ARG A 23 -16.11 -16.74 25.97
CA ARG A 23 -15.75 -16.79 24.55
C ARG A 23 -14.29 -16.35 24.36
N ALA A 24 -13.55 -17.13 23.58
CA ALA A 24 -12.16 -16.87 23.24
C ALA A 24 -12.05 -16.45 21.76
N TYR A 25 -11.10 -15.56 21.48
CA TYR A 25 -10.88 -14.99 20.15
C TYR A 25 -9.45 -15.22 19.70
N VAL A 26 -9.27 -15.35 18.38
CA VAL A 26 -7.95 -15.44 17.76
C VAL A 26 -7.54 -14.07 17.26
N VAL A 27 -6.31 -13.65 17.55
CA VAL A 27 -5.77 -12.37 17.04
C VAL A 27 -5.39 -12.53 15.57
N PHE A 28 -5.95 -11.68 14.70
CA PHE A 28 -5.58 -11.64 13.30
C PHE A 28 -4.15 -11.13 13.13
N GLY A 29 -3.39 -11.72 12.20
CA GLY A 29 -2.03 -11.27 11.90
C GLY A 29 -1.04 -11.47 13.07
N ASN A 30 -1.33 -12.34 14.05
CA ASN A 30 -0.41 -12.61 15.15
C ASN A 30 1.00 -12.96 14.64
N LYS A 31 2.03 -12.39 15.30
CA LYS A 31 3.45 -12.46 14.91
C LYS A 31 3.70 -11.94 13.50
N SER A 32 3.33 -10.69 13.28
CA SER A 32 3.55 -9.97 12.02
C SER A 32 4.09 -8.58 12.29
N LEU A 33 4.81 -8.03 11.32
CA LEU A 33 4.96 -6.58 11.20
C LEU A 33 3.63 -5.98 10.76
N VAL A 34 3.27 -4.82 11.29
CA VAL A 34 1.98 -4.17 11.04
C VAL A 34 2.20 -2.82 10.37
N PHE A 35 1.48 -2.57 9.29
CA PHE A 35 1.52 -1.33 8.52
C PHE A 35 0.11 -0.72 8.45
N PRO A 36 -0.07 0.55 8.86
CA PRO A 36 -1.37 1.20 8.79
C PRO A 36 -1.70 1.66 7.38
N LEU A 37 -2.94 1.47 6.94
CA LEU A 37 -3.47 2.05 5.71
C LEU A 37 -4.29 3.29 6.08
N GLN A 38 -4.13 4.36 5.29
CA GLN A 38 -4.72 5.66 5.59
C GLN A 38 -5.73 6.07 4.53
N ASN A 39 -6.83 6.69 4.97
CA ASN A 39 -7.74 7.36 4.06
C ASN A 39 -7.20 8.73 3.62
N LYS A 40 -7.98 9.47 2.83
CA LYS A 40 -7.59 10.79 2.30
C LYS A 40 -7.35 11.85 3.38
N GLU A 41 -8.01 11.73 4.53
CA GLU A 41 -7.79 12.60 5.69
C GLU A 41 -6.58 12.19 6.55
N GLY A 42 -5.80 11.19 6.13
CA GLY A 42 -4.65 10.68 6.86
C GLY A 42 -5.02 9.84 8.09
N ARG A 43 -6.29 9.41 8.22
CA ARG A 43 -6.76 8.58 9.33
C ARG A 43 -6.47 7.12 9.03
N ILE A 44 -6.00 6.39 10.03
CA ILE A 44 -5.81 4.94 9.94
C ILE A 44 -7.17 4.26 9.85
N VAL A 45 -7.45 3.59 8.74
CA VAL A 45 -8.72 2.92 8.46
C VAL A 45 -8.58 1.41 8.28
N SER A 46 -7.37 0.92 8.06
CA SER A 46 -7.10 -0.51 7.98
C SER A 46 -5.64 -0.84 8.31
N PHE A 47 -5.31 -2.13 8.29
CA PHE A 47 -3.97 -2.63 8.57
C PHE A 47 -3.61 -3.77 7.61
N TYR A 48 -2.34 -3.77 7.21
CA TYR A 48 -1.67 -4.87 6.57
C TYR A 48 -0.67 -5.51 7.54
N PHE A 49 -0.58 -6.82 7.49
CA PHE A 49 0.27 -7.63 8.35
C PHE A 49 1.21 -8.47 7.48
N ARG A 50 2.52 -8.33 7.70
CA ARG A 50 3.54 -9.20 7.11
C ARG A 50 3.99 -10.20 8.16
N ALA A 51 3.63 -11.47 8.01
CA ALA A 51 4.07 -12.51 8.92
C ALA A 51 5.61 -12.58 8.95
N ILE A 52 6.17 -12.71 10.16
CA ILE A 52 7.62 -12.87 10.37
C ILE A 52 8.03 -14.33 10.53
N GLU A 53 7.06 -15.20 10.82
CA GLU A 53 7.25 -16.63 10.81
C GLU A 53 7.11 -17.17 9.38
N ASP A 54 7.82 -18.25 9.09
CA ASP A 54 7.69 -18.97 7.83
C ASP A 54 6.29 -19.58 7.72
N LYS A 55 5.44 -18.94 6.91
CA LYS A 55 4.05 -19.29 6.67
C LYS A 55 3.82 -19.34 5.17
N GLU A 56 2.97 -20.26 4.73
CA GLU A 56 2.55 -20.36 3.31
C GLU A 56 1.97 -19.03 2.79
N VAL A 57 1.27 -18.28 3.65
CA VAL A 57 0.74 -16.94 3.34
C VAL A 57 1.39 -15.91 4.27
N ALA A 58 2.35 -15.17 3.72
CA ALA A 58 3.06 -14.13 4.47
C ALA A 58 2.36 -12.75 4.43
N HIS A 59 1.58 -12.48 3.39
CA HIS A 59 0.85 -11.23 3.21
C HIS A 59 -0.59 -11.38 3.74
N LEU A 60 -0.91 -10.67 4.81
CA LEU A 60 -2.20 -10.78 5.50
C LEU A 60 -2.88 -9.41 5.50
N TYR A 61 -4.00 -9.29 4.80
CA TYR A 61 -4.82 -8.09 4.76
C TYR A 61 -6.11 -8.32 5.54
N LEU A 62 -6.59 -7.30 6.25
CA LEU A 62 -7.92 -7.36 6.85
C LEU A 62 -9.00 -7.54 5.76
N GLN A 63 -10.07 -8.22 6.14
CA GLN A 63 -11.26 -8.32 5.31
C GLN A 63 -11.83 -6.90 5.11
N ASP A 64 -12.30 -6.61 3.89
CA ASP A 64 -12.83 -5.29 3.51
C ASP A 64 -11.85 -4.13 3.79
N ARG A 65 -10.55 -4.38 3.57
CA ARG A 65 -9.50 -3.36 3.73
C ARG A 65 -9.85 -2.08 2.95
N GLN A 66 -9.47 -0.95 3.56
CA GLN A 66 -9.65 0.39 3.01
C GLN A 66 -8.37 1.20 3.23
N GLY A 67 -8.27 2.31 2.51
CA GLY A 67 -7.17 3.24 2.59
C GLY A 67 -5.96 2.79 1.76
N LEU A 68 -5.02 3.71 1.62
CA LEU A 68 -3.81 3.56 0.84
C LEU A 68 -2.56 3.55 1.73
N TYR A 69 -1.47 2.98 1.23
CA TYR A 69 -0.17 3.01 1.92
C TYR A 69 0.90 3.66 1.03
N PRO A 70 1.75 4.56 1.57
CA PRO A 70 1.79 5.02 2.98
C PRO A 70 0.67 6.02 3.32
N GLY A 71 -0.09 6.45 2.31
CA GLY A 71 -1.22 7.36 2.39
C GLY A 71 -1.58 7.83 0.99
N TYR A 72 -2.48 8.80 0.88
CA TYR A 72 -2.84 9.39 -0.39
C TYR A 72 -1.72 10.29 -0.93
N PRO A 73 -1.42 10.29 -2.24
CA PRO A 73 -0.39 11.15 -2.81
C PRO A 73 -0.71 12.64 -2.68
N GLN A 74 0.32 13.48 -2.63
CA GLN A 74 0.15 14.93 -2.49
C GLN A 74 -0.28 15.58 -3.81
N GLU A 75 -1.00 16.70 -3.76
CA GLU A 75 -1.47 17.39 -4.98
C GLU A 75 -0.34 17.86 -5.91
N ASN A 76 0.86 18.07 -5.37
CA ASN A 76 2.04 18.46 -6.13
C ASN A 76 2.85 17.28 -6.68
N THR A 77 2.41 16.03 -6.50
CA THR A 77 3.06 14.85 -7.07
C THR A 77 3.19 14.99 -8.58
N LYS A 78 4.43 14.88 -9.07
CA LYS A 78 4.78 14.84 -10.50
C LYS A 78 5.18 13.45 -10.95
N VAL A 79 5.83 12.69 -10.07
CA VAL A 79 6.24 11.32 -10.32
C VAL A 79 5.60 10.43 -9.25
N LEU A 80 4.84 9.42 -9.67
CA LEU A 80 4.26 8.43 -8.77
C LEU A 80 4.92 7.08 -8.99
N LEU A 81 5.48 6.49 -7.94
CA LEU A 81 6.06 5.15 -7.96
C LEU A 81 5.09 4.16 -7.32
N LEU A 82 4.61 3.20 -8.11
CA LEU A 82 3.75 2.11 -7.70
C LEU A 82 4.59 0.87 -7.42
N THR A 83 4.47 0.30 -6.23
CA THR A 83 5.11 -0.98 -5.86
C THR A 83 4.08 -2.09 -5.78
N GLU A 84 4.50 -3.34 -5.95
CA GLU A 84 3.56 -4.47 -5.93
C GLU A 84 2.89 -4.64 -4.56
N SER A 85 3.63 -4.43 -3.47
CA SER A 85 3.12 -4.65 -2.14
C SER A 85 3.55 -3.59 -1.12
N ILE A 86 2.85 -3.57 0.02
CA ILE A 86 3.13 -2.63 1.12
C ILE A 86 4.54 -2.79 1.67
N ILE A 87 5.08 -4.02 1.74
CA ILE A 87 6.43 -4.22 2.28
C ILE A 87 7.51 -3.68 1.33
N ASP A 88 7.28 -3.74 0.02
CA ASP A 88 8.21 -3.22 -0.98
C ASP A 88 8.21 -1.69 -0.94
N CYS A 89 7.02 -1.10 -0.85
CA CYS A 89 6.85 0.33 -0.63
C CYS A 89 7.56 0.81 0.64
N ALA A 90 7.35 0.11 1.76
CA ALA A 90 7.96 0.44 3.03
C ALA A 90 9.50 0.33 2.98
N SER A 91 10.02 -0.72 2.35
CA SER A 91 11.45 -0.95 2.18
C SER A 91 12.10 0.10 1.28
N LEU A 92 11.39 0.51 0.22
CA LEU A 92 11.80 1.59 -0.68
C LEU A 92 11.85 2.92 0.07
N ILE A 93 10.78 3.31 0.77
CA ILE A 93 10.73 4.54 1.57
C ILE A 93 11.88 4.56 2.58
N GLN A 94 12.10 3.44 3.29
CA GLN A 94 13.20 3.35 4.25
C GLN A 94 14.57 3.54 3.58
N SER A 95 14.76 2.99 2.38
CA SER A 95 16.01 3.10 1.62
C SER A 95 16.23 4.51 1.08
N LEU A 96 15.18 5.15 0.54
CA LEU A 96 15.24 6.50 0.01
C LEU A 96 15.42 7.55 1.11
N ASN A 97 14.74 7.41 2.25
CA ASN A 97 14.96 8.29 3.41
C ASN A 97 16.42 8.22 3.90
N LYS A 98 17.04 7.04 3.87
CA LYS A 98 18.48 6.89 4.19
C LYS A 98 19.36 7.60 3.16
N LEU A 99 18.97 7.63 1.89
CA LEU A 99 19.71 8.33 0.84
C LEU A 99 19.54 9.84 0.96
N GLU A 100 18.34 10.35 1.22
CA GLU A 100 18.08 11.78 1.44
C GLU A 100 18.95 12.34 2.58
N VAL A 101 19.04 11.60 3.69
CA VAL A 101 19.91 11.94 4.83
C VAL A 101 21.40 11.89 4.45
N ARG A 102 21.82 11.02 3.52
CA ARG A 102 23.22 10.93 3.06
C ARG A 102 23.55 11.97 1.99
N SER A 103 22.57 12.40 1.20
CA SER A 103 22.69 13.41 0.15
C SER A 103 22.76 14.84 0.67
N THR A 104 22.58 15.08 1.98
CA THR A 104 22.98 16.36 2.58
C THR A 104 24.51 16.55 2.60
N ASN A 105 25.29 15.48 2.36
CA ASN A 105 26.76 15.47 2.32
C ASN A 105 27.36 14.91 1.02
N LEU A 106 26.54 14.46 0.07
CA LEU A 106 26.97 13.88 -1.20
C LEU A 106 26.21 14.56 -2.34
N GLU A 107 26.94 14.96 -3.37
CA GLU A 107 26.41 15.59 -4.57
C GLU A 107 25.12 14.91 -5.03
N LYS A 108 24.08 15.74 -5.17
CA LYS A 108 22.73 15.41 -5.64
C LYS A 108 22.76 14.23 -6.60
N LEU A 109 22.02 13.16 -6.30
CA LEU A 109 21.66 12.18 -7.32
C LEU A 109 20.91 12.95 -8.43
N PRO A 110 21.50 13.18 -9.63
CA PRO A 110 21.10 14.32 -10.47
C PRO A 110 19.72 14.22 -11.12
N THR A 111 19.02 13.10 -10.97
CA THR A 111 17.91 12.72 -11.85
C THR A 111 16.57 12.51 -11.16
N LEU A 112 16.49 12.47 -9.82
CA LEU A 112 15.23 12.21 -9.12
C LEU A 112 14.82 13.40 -8.25
N ASP A 113 13.74 14.07 -8.62
CA ASP A 113 13.14 15.14 -7.82
C ASP A 113 12.35 14.54 -6.64
N PHE A 114 13.08 14.22 -5.58
CA PHE A 114 12.52 13.64 -4.35
C PHE A 114 11.39 14.48 -3.74
N LYS A 115 11.32 15.78 -4.04
CA LYS A 115 10.28 16.67 -3.48
C LYS A 115 8.91 16.45 -4.11
N ASN A 116 8.87 16.02 -5.38
CA ASN A 116 7.61 15.79 -6.11
C ASN A 116 7.41 14.30 -6.46
N LEU A 117 8.27 13.43 -5.93
CA LEU A 117 8.13 11.98 -5.97
C LEU A 117 7.19 11.53 -4.85
N THR A 118 6.26 10.63 -5.17
CA THR A 118 5.42 9.98 -4.17
C THR A 118 5.34 8.49 -4.43
N TYR A 119 5.11 7.71 -3.37
CA TYR A 119 5.09 6.25 -3.41
C TYR A 119 3.67 5.78 -3.09
N LEU A 120 3.24 4.69 -3.74
CA LEU A 120 2.00 4.02 -3.41
C LEU A 120 2.20 2.51 -3.54
N ALA A 121 1.69 1.77 -2.56
CA ALA A 121 1.65 0.32 -2.62
C ALA A 121 0.37 -0.17 -3.28
N CYS A 122 0.50 -0.99 -4.31
CA CYS A 122 -0.57 -1.88 -4.72
C CYS A 122 -0.71 -3.04 -3.71
N TYR A 123 -1.75 -3.86 -3.89
CA TYR A 123 -2.02 -5.02 -3.02
C TYR A 123 -1.82 -6.34 -3.77
N GLY A 124 -0.65 -6.48 -4.39
CA GLY A 124 -0.31 -7.53 -5.35
C GLY A 124 -0.61 -7.11 -6.79
N VAL A 125 -0.30 -8.00 -7.73
CA VAL A 125 -0.43 -7.76 -9.19
C VAL A 125 -1.84 -7.40 -9.67
N ASN A 126 -2.88 -7.75 -8.92
CA ASN A 126 -4.28 -7.40 -9.20
C ASN A 126 -4.86 -6.45 -8.12
N GLY A 127 -4.01 -5.88 -7.28
CA GLY A 127 -4.39 -5.12 -6.09
C GLY A 127 -4.58 -3.63 -6.31
N PHE A 128 -4.72 -3.17 -7.56
CA PHE A 128 -4.99 -1.78 -7.91
C PHE A 128 -6.49 -1.48 -7.73
N THR A 129 -6.84 -0.77 -6.65
CA THR A 129 -8.24 -0.56 -6.20
C THR A 129 -8.84 0.76 -6.68
N GLU A 130 -10.15 0.93 -6.53
CA GLU A 130 -10.82 2.21 -6.85
C GLU A 130 -10.22 3.39 -6.12
N GLU A 131 -9.80 3.23 -4.85
CA GLU A 131 -9.10 4.27 -4.10
C GLU A 131 -7.80 4.71 -4.80
N HIS A 132 -7.09 3.79 -5.48
CA HIS A 132 -5.90 4.15 -6.27
C HIS A 132 -6.30 4.94 -7.52
N ARG A 133 -7.37 4.52 -8.23
CA ARG A 133 -7.86 5.20 -9.44
C ARG A 133 -8.30 6.63 -9.12
N GLU A 134 -9.06 6.80 -8.04
CA GLU A 134 -9.48 8.11 -7.54
C GLU A 134 -8.27 8.98 -7.18
N ALA A 135 -7.34 8.45 -6.38
CA ALA A 135 -6.14 9.17 -5.97
C ALA A 135 -5.31 9.65 -7.18
N ILE A 136 -5.08 8.78 -8.17
CA ILE A 136 -4.30 9.11 -9.37
C ILE A 136 -5.02 10.12 -10.28
N ASN A 137 -6.36 10.04 -10.38
CA ASN A 137 -7.14 10.98 -11.17
C ASN A 137 -7.12 12.41 -10.61
N GLU A 138 -6.99 12.57 -9.30
CA GLU A 138 -6.89 13.88 -8.66
C GLU A 138 -5.53 14.56 -8.88
N LEU A 139 -4.49 13.81 -9.28
CA LEU A 139 -3.14 14.35 -9.49
C LEU A 139 -3.05 15.12 -10.81
N LYS A 140 -3.35 16.41 -10.75
CA LYS A 140 -3.34 17.34 -11.90
C LYS A 140 -1.93 17.60 -12.45
N LYS A 141 -0.89 17.47 -11.61
CA LYS A 141 0.51 17.72 -11.97
C LYS A 141 1.30 16.45 -12.27
N LEU A 142 0.63 15.29 -12.27
CA LEU A 142 1.27 14.01 -12.54
C LEU A 142 1.78 13.95 -13.98
N GLU A 143 3.08 13.77 -14.12
CA GLU A 143 3.83 13.73 -15.38
C GLU A 143 4.29 12.29 -15.69
N GLU A 144 4.67 11.52 -14.67
CA GLU A 144 5.22 10.18 -14.83
C GLU A 144 4.69 9.20 -13.77
N ILE A 145 4.49 7.95 -14.17
CA ILE A 145 4.20 6.84 -13.27
C ILE A 145 5.22 5.73 -13.53
N ILE A 146 5.87 5.28 -12.45
CA ILE A 146 6.85 4.20 -12.46
C ILE A 146 6.20 2.99 -11.78
N ILE A 147 6.12 1.85 -12.46
CA ILE A 147 5.58 0.61 -11.89
C ILE A 147 6.75 -0.34 -11.58
N MET A 148 6.95 -0.64 -10.31
CA MET A 148 8.02 -1.48 -9.77
C MET A 148 7.41 -2.73 -9.12
N PHE A 149 6.99 -3.67 -9.96
CA PHE A 149 6.54 -4.99 -9.52
C PHE A 149 7.67 -6.01 -9.58
N ASP A 150 7.42 -7.20 -9.04
CA ASP A 150 8.42 -8.26 -9.04
C ASP A 150 8.83 -8.65 -10.46
N SER A 151 10.10 -9.00 -10.63
CA SER A 151 10.67 -9.38 -11.93
C SER A 151 10.36 -10.83 -12.31
N ASP A 152 9.28 -11.41 -11.78
CA ASP A 152 8.77 -12.71 -12.19
C ASP A 152 7.72 -12.56 -13.31
N GLU A 153 7.16 -13.68 -13.78
CA GLU A 153 6.18 -13.64 -14.86
C GLU A 153 4.88 -12.93 -14.47
N SER A 154 4.42 -13.12 -13.24
CA SER A 154 3.18 -12.53 -12.73
C SER A 154 3.33 -11.03 -12.53
N GLY A 155 4.43 -10.60 -11.93
CA GLY A 155 4.76 -9.19 -11.70
C GLY A 155 4.92 -8.42 -13.01
N ARG A 156 5.63 -8.99 -14.00
CA ARG A 156 5.74 -8.36 -15.34
C ARG A 156 4.39 -8.20 -16.03
N LYS A 157 3.58 -9.26 -16.08
CA LYS A 157 2.23 -9.21 -16.69
C LYS A 157 1.31 -8.24 -15.95
N GLY A 158 1.37 -8.23 -14.62
CA GLY A 158 0.62 -7.32 -13.77
C GLY A 158 1.00 -5.86 -14.04
N ALA A 159 2.29 -5.56 -14.11
CA ALA A 159 2.80 -4.23 -14.39
C ALA A 159 2.40 -3.72 -15.78
N GLU A 160 2.50 -4.56 -16.81
CA GLU A 160 2.09 -4.21 -18.17
C GLU A 160 0.58 -3.90 -18.23
N LYS A 161 -0.25 -4.78 -17.67
CA LYS A 161 -1.70 -4.59 -17.60
C LYS A 161 -2.07 -3.30 -16.86
N LEU A 162 -1.45 -3.06 -15.70
CA LEU A 162 -1.68 -1.85 -14.91
C LEU A 162 -1.25 -0.59 -15.67
N GLY A 163 -0.13 -0.66 -16.41
CA GLY A 163 0.32 0.44 -17.27
C GLY A 163 -0.73 0.82 -18.32
N ILE A 164 -1.31 -0.16 -19.01
CA ILE A 164 -2.39 0.05 -19.98
C ILE A 164 -3.61 0.69 -19.31
N GLU A 165 -4.05 0.12 -18.19
CA GLU A 165 -5.21 0.61 -17.44
C GLU A 165 -5.04 2.07 -17.00
N ILE A 166 -3.88 2.44 -16.48
CA ILE A 166 -3.63 3.83 -16.04
C ILE A 166 -3.57 4.78 -17.23
N LEU A 167 -3.02 4.37 -18.38
CA LEU A 167 -3.02 5.19 -19.59
C LEU A 167 -4.44 5.49 -20.07
N GLU A 168 -5.35 4.51 -20.00
CA GLU A 168 -6.77 4.70 -20.31
C GLU A 168 -7.43 5.66 -19.32
N LEU A 169 -7.25 5.43 -18.03
CA LEU A 169 -7.75 6.28 -16.95
C LEU A 169 -7.35 7.76 -17.13
N ARG A 170 -6.10 8.02 -17.49
CA ARG A 170 -5.57 9.38 -17.68
C ARG A 170 -6.06 10.04 -18.96
N LYS A 171 -6.33 9.28 -20.02
CA LYS A 171 -6.95 9.80 -21.25
C LYS A 171 -8.37 10.29 -20.96
N GLU A 172 -9.17 9.50 -20.26
CA GLU A 172 -10.55 9.87 -19.91
C GLU A 172 -10.61 11.13 -19.04
N SER A 173 -9.72 11.25 -18.05
CA SER A 173 -9.61 12.44 -17.21
C SER A 173 -9.22 13.70 -17.98
N SER A 174 -8.52 13.57 -19.10
CA SER A 174 -8.14 14.68 -19.98
C SER A 174 -9.26 15.11 -20.93
N ILE A 175 -10.34 14.33 -21.07
CA ILE A 175 -11.47 14.57 -21.98
C ILE A 175 -12.62 15.37 -21.31
N LYS A 176 -12.48 15.78 -20.05
CA LYS A 176 -13.52 16.57 -19.37
C LYS A 176 -13.67 17.97 -20.02
N LYS A 177 -14.83 18.19 -20.64
CA LYS A 177 -15.30 19.45 -21.26
C LYS A 177 -15.41 20.58 -20.25
#